data_AF-A0A5N5PPJ8-F1
#
_entry.id   AF-A0A5N5PPJ8-F1
#
_cell.length_a   1.000
_cell.length_b   1.000
_cell.length_c   1.000
_cell.angle_alpha   90.00
_cell.angle_beta   90.00
_cell.angle_gamma   90.00
#
_symmetry.space_group_name_H-M   'P 1'
#
loop_
_entity.id
_entity.type
_entity.pdbx_description
1 polymer ?
#
loop_
_entity_poly.entity_id
_entity_poly.type
_entity_poly.pdbx_seq_one_letter_code
_entity_poly.pdbx_strand_id
1 'polypeptide(L)'
;MAMQSGCVIQEKVARLLSKQHGKPVLKPNKPLALKDEVANRKPKKGEASCVTEMALVMACWKQNDFNTKLCSNELTVFYRCIEKAQAEARDRAKQQTLSQGGRLLPRQATKLLKRYPNL
;
A
#
# COMPACT_ATOMS: atom_id res chain seq x y z
N MET A 1 4.65 -29.38 15.86
CA MET A 1 4.76 -30.63 15.08
C MET A 1 4.27 -30.48 13.63
N ALA A 2 3.75 -29.34 13.18
CA ALA A 2 3.34 -29.05 11.78
C ALA A 2 4.46 -28.49 10.90
N MET A 3 5.64 -28.21 11.44
CA MET A 3 6.83 -27.94 10.60
C MET A 3 7.16 -29.13 9.67
N GLN A 4 6.77 -30.36 10.04
CA GLN A 4 6.90 -31.55 9.18
C GLN A 4 5.75 -31.67 8.17
N SER A 5 4.54 -31.28 8.53
CA SER A 5 3.33 -31.44 7.70
C SER A 5 3.35 -30.60 6.41
N GLY A 6 3.90 -29.37 6.48
CA GLY A 6 3.99 -28.47 5.31
C GLY A 6 4.93 -28.99 4.22
N CYS A 7 6.12 -29.48 4.59
CA CYS A 7 7.09 -30.04 3.64
C CYS A 7 6.55 -31.27 2.91
N VAL A 8 5.78 -32.12 3.59
CA VAL A 8 5.18 -33.34 2.98
C VAL A 8 4.13 -32.99 1.93
N ILE A 9 3.32 -31.95 2.16
CA ILE A 9 2.36 -31.45 1.17
C ILE A 9 3.11 -30.86 -0.03
N GLN A 10 4.18 -30.10 0.19
CA GLN A 10 4.98 -29.52 -0.90
C GLN A 10 5.63 -30.59 -1.77
N GLU A 11 6.23 -31.63 -1.18
CA GLU A 11 6.78 -32.75 -1.94
C GLU A 11 5.70 -33.51 -2.70
N LYS A 12 4.54 -33.76 -2.07
CA LYS A 12 3.41 -34.42 -2.75
C LYS A 12 2.89 -33.58 -3.91
N VAL A 13 2.71 -32.27 -3.75
CA VAL A 13 2.26 -31.36 -4.81
C VAL A 13 3.29 -31.29 -5.94
N ALA A 14 4.59 -31.19 -5.62
CA ALA A 14 5.65 -31.21 -6.62
C ALA A 14 5.69 -32.53 -7.41
N ARG A 15 5.52 -33.68 -6.73
CA ARG A 15 5.48 -35.02 -7.34
C ARG A 15 4.20 -35.28 -8.14
N LEU A 16 3.04 -34.80 -7.68
CA LEU A 16 1.76 -34.95 -8.38
C LEU A 16 1.72 -34.08 -9.64
N LEU A 17 2.20 -32.83 -9.56
CA LEU A 17 2.26 -31.92 -10.70
C LEU A 17 3.33 -32.33 -11.72
N SER A 18 4.46 -32.90 -11.26
CA SER A 18 5.48 -33.44 -12.17
C SER A 18 5.04 -34.72 -12.88
N LYS A 19 4.21 -35.56 -12.25
CA LYS A 19 3.62 -36.74 -12.93
C LYS A 19 2.68 -36.37 -14.08
N GLN A 20 1.96 -35.25 -13.99
CA GLN A 20 1.04 -34.81 -15.05
C GLN A 20 1.72 -33.99 -16.17
N HIS A 21 2.76 -33.22 -15.85
CA HIS A 21 3.38 -32.28 -16.81
C HIS A 21 4.89 -32.51 -17.08
N GLY A 22 5.48 -33.56 -16.50
CA GLY A 22 6.92 -33.88 -16.61
C GLY A 22 7.87 -32.93 -15.86
N LYS A 23 7.39 -31.73 -15.47
CA LYS A 23 8.15 -30.70 -14.76
C LYS A 23 7.34 -30.16 -13.58
N PRO A 24 7.97 -29.83 -12.44
CA PRO A 24 7.27 -29.24 -11.30
C PRO A 24 6.74 -27.84 -11.66
N VAL A 25 5.42 -27.66 -11.52
CA VAL A 25 4.70 -26.41 -11.88
C VAL A 25 5.02 -25.27 -10.91
N LEU A 26 5.33 -25.57 -9.65
CA LEU A 26 5.71 -24.58 -8.64
C LEU A 26 7.09 -24.91 -8.07
N LYS A 27 7.99 -23.92 -8.06
CA LYS A 27 9.33 -23.98 -7.46
C LYS A 27 9.49 -22.88 -6.41
N PRO A 28 8.91 -23.05 -5.21
CA PRO A 28 8.95 -22.00 -4.20
C PRO A 28 10.34 -21.91 -3.56
N ASN A 29 10.89 -20.69 -3.47
CA ASN A 29 12.18 -20.43 -2.82
C ASN A 29 12.13 -20.52 -1.28
N LYS A 30 10.93 -20.62 -0.70
CA LYS A 30 10.68 -20.71 0.74
C LYS A 30 9.65 -21.82 0.99
N PRO A 31 9.68 -22.49 2.16
CA PRO A 31 8.66 -23.48 2.49
C PRO A 31 7.28 -22.83 2.53
N LEU A 32 6.26 -23.55 2.04
CA LEU A 32 4.86 -23.13 2.05
C LEU A 32 4.26 -23.40 3.43
N ALA A 33 4.79 -22.72 4.43
CA ALA A 33 4.30 -22.73 5.80
C ALA A 33 3.85 -21.31 6.19
N LEU A 34 2.76 -21.22 6.96
CA LEU A 34 2.31 -19.95 7.52
C LEU A 34 3.31 -19.47 8.57
N LYS A 35 3.59 -18.17 8.58
CA LYS A 35 4.41 -17.53 9.59
C LYS A 35 3.55 -16.99 10.72
N ASP A 36 4.15 -16.83 11.89
CA ASP A 36 3.50 -16.24 13.08
C ASP A 36 3.52 -14.70 13.07
N GLU A 37 3.76 -14.10 11.91
CA GLU A 37 3.80 -12.65 11.72
C GLU A 37 3.20 -12.25 10.38
N VAL A 38 2.62 -11.05 10.35
CA VAL A 38 2.14 -10.41 9.13
C VAL A 38 3.03 -9.25 8.72
N ALA A 39 3.13 -9.00 7.41
CA ALA A 39 3.89 -7.88 6.90
C ALA A 39 3.29 -6.54 7.34
N ASN A 40 4.16 -5.57 7.63
CA ASN A 40 3.72 -4.20 7.86
C ASN A 40 3.08 -3.61 6.60
N ARG A 41 2.06 -2.76 6.80
CA ARG A 41 1.44 -2.03 5.70
C ARG A 41 2.46 -1.06 5.12
N LYS A 42 2.62 -1.09 3.79
CA LYS A 42 3.43 -0.09 3.10
C LYS A 42 2.68 1.24 3.10
N PRO A 43 3.35 2.37 3.41
CA PRO A 43 2.73 3.67 3.20
C PRO A 43 2.40 3.83 1.72
N LYS A 44 1.26 4.46 1.42
CA LYS A 44 0.96 4.84 0.03
C LYS A 44 2.06 5.79 -0.44
N LYS A 45 2.55 5.58 -1.66
CA LYS A 45 3.50 6.50 -2.29
C LYS A 45 2.81 7.87 -2.42
N GLY A 46 3.58 8.94 -2.22
CA GLY A 46 3.07 10.29 -2.43
C GLY A 46 2.78 10.50 -3.91
N GLU A 47 1.61 11.05 -4.22
CA GLU A 47 1.24 11.56 -5.53
C GLU A 47 1.23 13.09 -5.45
N ALA A 48 1.58 13.76 -6.54
CA ALA A 48 1.49 15.22 -6.60
C ALA A 48 0.01 15.64 -6.52
N SER A 49 -0.36 16.34 -5.45
CA SER A 49 -1.69 16.93 -5.30
C SER A 49 -1.78 18.25 -6.06
N CYS A 50 -2.98 18.63 -6.52
CA CYS A 50 -3.27 19.94 -7.12
C CYS A 50 -2.54 20.25 -8.43
N VAL A 51 -2.20 19.21 -9.22
CA VAL A 51 -1.51 19.37 -10.51
C VAL A 51 -2.37 20.11 -11.53
N THR A 52 -3.68 19.90 -11.49
CA THR A 52 -4.65 20.55 -12.38
C THR A 52 -4.71 22.06 -12.17
N GLU A 53 -4.80 22.48 -10.92
CA GLU A 53 -4.83 23.89 -10.52
C GLU A 53 -3.48 24.54 -10.78
N MET A 54 -2.38 23.82 -10.57
CA MET A 54 -1.05 24.29 -10.93
C MET A 54 -0.91 24.53 -12.44
N ALA A 55 -1.49 23.67 -13.28
CA ALA A 55 -1.48 23.86 -14.72
C ALA A 55 -2.27 25.11 -15.16
N LEU A 56 -3.39 25.42 -14.50
CA LEU A 56 -4.16 26.64 -14.76
C LEU A 56 -3.40 27.91 -14.38
N VAL A 57 -2.74 27.92 -13.22
CA VAL A 57 -1.86 29.03 -12.80
C VAL A 57 -0.75 29.26 -13.83
N MET A 58 -0.09 28.19 -14.28
CA MET A 58 0.98 28.26 -15.28
C MET A 58 0.46 28.74 -16.64
N ALA A 59 -0.75 28.34 -17.03
CA ALA A 59 -1.39 28.82 -18.25
C ALA A 59 -1.68 30.33 -18.16
N CYS A 60 -2.22 30.79 -17.04
CA CYS A 60 -2.50 32.22 -16.83
C CYS A 60 -1.21 33.04 -16.80
N TRP A 61 -0.17 32.56 -16.10
CA TRP A 61 1.13 33.22 -16.06
C TRP A 61 1.76 33.34 -17.44
N LYS A 62 1.67 32.29 -18.27
CA LYS A 62 2.19 32.32 -19.63
C LYS A 62 1.52 33.38 -20.51
N GLN A 63 0.24 33.67 -20.27
CA GLN A 63 -0.52 34.68 -21.05
C GLN A 63 -0.31 36.11 -20.53
N ASN A 64 0.08 36.28 -19.28
CA ASN A 64 0.12 37.57 -18.59
C ASN A 64 1.51 37.92 -18.04
N ASP A 65 2.57 37.43 -18.68
CA ASP A 65 3.98 37.66 -18.31
C ASP A 65 4.26 37.40 -16.81
N PHE A 66 3.69 36.31 -16.29
CA PHE A 66 3.84 35.88 -14.89
C PHE A 66 3.33 36.92 -13.87
N ASN A 67 2.43 37.81 -14.28
CA ASN A 67 1.84 38.79 -13.37
C ASN A 67 0.81 38.16 -12.43
N THR A 68 1.21 38.00 -11.17
CA THR A 68 0.40 37.39 -10.11
C THR A 68 -0.91 38.13 -9.83
N LYS A 69 -0.99 39.44 -10.07
CA LYS A 69 -2.22 40.23 -9.82
C LYS A 69 -3.32 39.88 -10.82
N LEU A 70 -2.96 39.67 -12.08
CA LEU A 70 -3.88 39.29 -13.16
C LEU A 70 -4.36 37.84 -13.00
N CYS A 71 -3.52 36.97 -12.44
CA CYS A 71 -3.82 35.57 -12.19
C CYS A 71 -4.32 35.27 -10.76
N SER A 72 -4.82 36.28 -10.06
CA SER A 72 -5.24 36.16 -8.64
C SER A 72 -6.32 35.09 -8.44
N ASN A 73 -7.28 34.99 -9.35
CA ASN A 73 -8.33 33.97 -9.32
C ASN A 73 -7.76 32.55 -9.35
N GLU A 74 -6.91 32.23 -10.33
CA GLU A 74 -6.28 30.90 -10.46
C GLU A 74 -5.43 30.56 -9.24
N LEU A 75 -4.74 31.57 -8.69
CA LEU A 75 -3.90 31.42 -7.51
C LEU A 75 -4.73 31.10 -6.25
N THR A 76 -5.88 31.75 -6.06
CA THR A 76 -6.78 31.44 -4.93
C THR A 76 -7.32 30.02 -5.00
N VAL A 77 -7.66 29.54 -6.20
CA VAL A 77 -8.14 28.16 -6.42
C VAL A 77 -7.03 27.16 -6.12
N PHE A 78 -5.80 27.44 -6.58
CA PHE A 78 -4.62 26.62 -6.30
C PHE A 78 -4.32 26.51 -4.79
N TYR A 79 -4.29 27.63 -4.07
CA TYR A 79 -4.05 27.62 -2.62
C TYR A 79 -5.15 26.89 -1.86
N ARG A 80 -6.41 27.07 -2.26
CA ARG A 80 -7.53 26.31 -1.68
C ARG A 80 -7.36 24.81 -1.88
N CYS A 81 -6.83 24.37 -3.02
CA CYS A 81 -6.52 22.96 -3.24
C CYS A 81 -5.40 22.50 -2.30
N ILE A 82 -4.33 23.28 -2.14
CA ILE A 82 -3.21 22.94 -1.25
C ILE A 82 -3.68 22.77 0.19
N GLU A 83 -4.48 23.71 0.70
CA GLU A 83 -5.01 23.65 2.07
C GLU A 83 -5.83 22.38 2.30
N LYS A 84 -6.72 22.06 1.35
CA LYS A 84 -7.52 20.82 1.39
C LYS A 84 -6.64 19.58 1.34
N ALA A 85 -5.67 19.53 0.42
CA ALA A 85 -4.75 18.41 0.29
C ALA A 85 -3.91 18.21 1.57
N GLN A 86 -3.48 19.30 2.20
CA GLN A 86 -2.73 19.24 3.46
C GLN A 86 -3.62 18.75 4.62
N ALA A 87 -4.87 19.21 4.70
CA ALA A 87 -5.83 18.73 5.69
C ALA A 87 -6.10 17.23 5.52
N GLU A 88 -6.39 16.77 4.30
CA GLU A 88 -6.59 15.36 4.00
C GLU A 88 -5.36 14.50 4.30
N ALA A 89 -4.15 14.99 4.03
CA ALA A 89 -2.92 14.26 4.34
C ALA A 89 -2.77 14.04 5.85
N ARG A 90 -3.08 15.06 6.67
CA ARG A 90 -3.06 14.97 8.13
C ARG A 90 -4.13 13.99 8.63
N ASP A 91 -5.32 14.01 8.07
CA ASP A 91 -6.40 13.12 8.49
C ASP A 91 -6.15 11.67 8.07
N ARG A 92 -5.60 11.44 6.87
CA ARG A 92 -5.14 10.10 6.43
C ARG A 92 -4.05 9.56 7.34
N ALA A 93 -3.11 10.40 7.79
CA ALA A 93 -2.07 9.97 8.73
C ALA A 93 -2.67 9.51 10.07
N LYS A 94 -3.67 10.24 10.60
CA LYS A 94 -4.42 9.83 11.81
C LYS A 94 -5.24 8.56 11.58
N GLN A 95 -5.85 8.38 10.41
CA GLN A 95 -6.62 7.18 10.10
C GLN A 95 -5.74 5.93 9.88
N GLN A 96 -4.45 6.07 9.60
CA GLN A 96 -3.55 4.91 9.50
C GLN A 96 -3.20 4.31 10.87
N THR A 97 -3.29 5.10 11.94
CA THR A 97 -3.09 4.61 13.32
C THR A 97 -4.36 3.98 13.90
N LEU A 98 -5.53 4.39 13.41
CA LEU A 98 -6.83 3.80 13.77
C LEU A 98 -7.14 2.62 12.84
N SER A 99 -7.70 1.54 13.37
CA SER A 99 -7.99 0.33 12.60
C SER A 99 -8.91 0.64 11.41
N GLN A 100 -8.38 0.59 10.19
CA GLN A 100 -9.18 0.79 8.98
C GLN A 100 -10.21 -0.34 8.81
N GLY A 101 -11.50 0.01 8.88
CA GLY A 101 -12.61 -0.76 8.28
C GLY A 101 -12.66 -2.24 8.67
N GLY A 102 -12.62 -2.54 9.97
CA GLY A 102 -12.81 -3.92 10.48
C GLY A 102 -11.58 -4.83 10.39
N ARG A 103 -10.43 -4.35 9.89
CA ARG A 103 -9.16 -5.12 9.90
C ARG A 103 -8.27 -4.69 11.07
N LEU A 104 -7.70 -5.68 11.77
CA LEU A 104 -6.70 -5.45 12.81
C LEU A 104 -5.46 -4.71 12.26
N LEU A 105 -4.79 -3.95 13.13
CA LEU A 105 -3.47 -3.43 12.81
C LEU A 105 -2.47 -4.59 12.70
N PRO A 106 -1.45 -4.51 11.82
CA PRO A 106 -0.42 -5.55 11.70
C PRO A 106 0.22 -5.92 13.04
N ARG A 107 0.46 -4.94 13.92
CA ARG A 107 0.99 -5.17 15.27
C ARG A 107 0.05 -6.00 16.15
N GLN A 108 -1.25 -5.77 16.07
CA GLN A 108 -2.25 -6.52 16.82
C GLN A 108 -2.37 -7.95 16.28
N ALA A 109 -2.41 -8.11 14.96
CA ALA A 109 -2.45 -9.40 14.31
C ALA A 109 -1.19 -10.24 14.62
N THR A 110 0.00 -9.67 14.50
CA THR A 110 1.26 -10.35 14.84
C THR A 110 1.32 -10.72 16.33
N LYS A 111 0.80 -9.88 17.24
CA LYS A 111 0.73 -10.24 18.67
C LYS A 111 -0.20 -11.44 18.90
N LEU A 112 -1.30 -11.55 18.16
CA LEU A 112 -2.22 -12.68 18.25
C LEU A 112 -1.60 -13.96 17.68
N LEU A 113 -0.98 -13.88 16.50
CA LEU A 113 -0.31 -15.02 15.88
C LEU A 113 0.85 -15.56 16.73
N LYS A 114 1.60 -14.68 17.41
CA LYS A 114 2.65 -15.11 18.35
C LYS A 114 2.12 -15.83 19.60
N ARG A 115 0.86 -15.59 19.98
CA ARG A 115 0.22 -16.32 21.10
C ARG A 115 -0.22 -17.72 20.70
N TYR A 116 -0.59 -17.91 19.43
CA TYR A 116 -1.04 -19.17 18.86
C TYR A 116 -0.22 -19.51 17.62
N PRO A 117 1.07 -19.87 17.79
CA PRO A 117 1.96 -20.11 16.67
C PRO A 117 1.56 -21.36 15.89
N ASN A 118 1.88 -21.39 14.60
CA ASN A 118 1.73 -22.58 13.77
C ASN A 118 2.81 -23.60 14.15
N LEU A 119 2.49 -24.45 15.13
CA LEU A 119 3.32 -25.56 15.62
C LEU A 119 3.63 -26.55 14.52
#